data_AF-A0A834GGL0-F1
#
_entry.id   AF-A0A834GGL0-F1
#
_cell.length_a   1.000
_cell.length_b   1.000
_cell.length_c   1.000
_cell.angle_alpha   90.00
_cell.angle_beta   90.00
_cell.angle_gamma   90.00
#
_symmetry.space_group_name_H-M   'P 1'
#
loop_
_entity.id
_entity.type
_entity.pdbx_description
1 polymer ?
#
loop_
_entity_poly.entity_id
_entity_poly.type
_entity_poly.pdbx_seq_one_letter_code
_entity_poly.pdbx_strand_id
1 'polypeptide(L)'
;MLAVYHPRNRYLLHIGAEGKDEERLKLAGLVRSVAVIRAFGNVDVVGKPDAMTYMGSSNIASVLHGAAILLKADGGWDWFVTLSALDYPLLTQDDLSHVFSSVPRDLNFIDHTSDLGWKEGQRIQPIVVDPGLYLARRAQIFHATEKRPTPDAFRVFTGNFFSLRRFLEFCVLGWDNLPRTLLMYSNNVILPQEVYFHSVICNALEFKNTTVNSDLRYMIWDNPPKMDPLFLNTSDYSQMVQSGAAFARQFYKDNPVLDMIDEKILKRGRNRAAPGAWCTGRKSWWMDPCSQWGDVNVLKAGPEAKKFHESITSLLDDLNTQSNQCKFRGTLQNTTPPKHNVLLALGLLEDCNSEVVVEAIEAFGRTRILIHYSGVTI
;
A
#
# COMPACT_ATOMS: atom_id res chain seq x y z
N MET A 1 -8.54 6.62 9.18
CA MET A 1 -7.28 7.31 9.54
C MET A 1 -6.94 7.17 11.03
N LEU A 2 -7.75 7.65 11.98
CA LEU A 2 -7.37 7.57 13.41
C LEU A 2 -7.12 6.13 13.92
N ALA A 3 -7.80 5.13 13.35
CA ALA A 3 -7.59 3.70 13.64
C ALA A 3 -6.18 3.19 13.30
N VAL A 4 -5.50 3.86 12.38
CA VAL A 4 -4.16 3.52 11.89
C VAL A 4 -3.12 4.57 12.26
N TYR A 5 -3.45 5.53 13.13
CA TYR A 5 -2.56 6.63 13.50
C TYR A 5 -1.45 6.18 14.46
N HIS A 6 -0.21 6.56 14.16
CA HIS A 6 0.96 6.44 15.01
C HIS A 6 1.90 7.64 14.76
N PRO A 7 2.52 8.24 15.79
CA PRO A 7 3.39 9.42 15.62
C PRO A 7 4.61 9.21 14.71
N ARG A 8 5.11 7.97 14.61
CA ARG A 8 6.25 7.62 13.73
C ARG A 8 5.89 7.48 12.26
N ASN A 9 4.62 7.33 11.93
CA ASN A 9 4.18 7.14 10.55
C ASN A 9 3.96 8.49 9.86
N ARG A 10 3.95 8.49 8.52
CA ARG A 10 3.56 9.64 7.70
C ARG A 10 2.25 9.30 6.98
N TYR A 11 1.38 10.28 6.83
CA TYR A 11 0.05 10.08 6.22
C TYR A 11 -0.19 11.14 5.16
N LEU A 12 -0.64 10.71 3.99
CA LEU A 12 -1.09 11.61 2.93
C LEU A 12 -2.55 11.28 2.60
N LEU A 13 -3.43 12.22 2.87
CA LEU A 13 -4.86 12.08 2.61
C LEU A 13 -5.20 12.75 1.29
N HIS A 14 -5.90 12.03 0.43
CA HIS A 14 -6.32 12.50 -0.89
C HIS A 14 -7.83 12.36 -1.04
N ILE A 15 -8.47 13.49 -1.35
CA ILE A 15 -9.82 13.52 -1.91
C ILE A 15 -9.62 13.95 -3.36
N GLY A 16 -10.02 13.09 -4.30
CA GLY A 16 -9.85 13.32 -5.73
C GLY A 16 -10.59 14.58 -6.21
N ALA A 17 -10.30 15.00 -7.43
CA ALA A 17 -10.84 16.23 -8.03
C ALA A 17 -12.38 16.25 -8.11
N GLU A 18 -13.02 15.10 -8.02
CA GLU A 18 -14.47 14.93 -7.92
C GLU A 18 -15.06 15.39 -6.58
N GLY A 19 -14.28 15.38 -5.50
CA GLY A 19 -14.70 15.92 -4.22
C GLY A 19 -14.75 17.45 -4.24
N LYS A 20 -15.56 18.04 -3.39
CA LYS A 20 -15.68 19.51 -3.32
C LYS A 20 -14.45 20.11 -2.61
N ASP A 21 -14.07 21.34 -2.99
CA ASP A 21 -13.03 22.08 -2.26
C ASP A 21 -13.37 22.25 -0.78
N GLU A 22 -14.65 22.44 -0.47
CA GLU A 22 -15.16 22.50 0.91
C GLU A 22 -14.87 21.21 1.68
N GLU A 23 -15.01 20.03 1.06
CA GLU A 23 -14.73 18.74 1.71
C GLU A 23 -13.24 18.59 2.02
N ARG A 24 -12.37 19.01 1.08
CA ARG A 24 -10.92 19.04 1.28
C ARG A 24 -10.52 20.00 2.41
N LEU A 25 -11.06 21.21 2.42
CA LEU A 25 -10.81 22.20 3.47
C LEU A 25 -11.32 21.71 4.84
N LYS A 26 -12.50 21.08 4.86
CA LYS A 26 -13.06 20.46 6.06
C LYS A 26 -12.18 19.33 6.57
N LEU A 27 -11.70 18.43 5.69
CA LEU A 27 -10.78 17.36 6.07
C LEU A 27 -9.49 17.94 6.66
N ALA A 28 -8.89 18.95 6.02
CA ALA A 28 -7.71 19.62 6.55
C ALA A 28 -7.95 20.27 7.92
N GLY A 29 -9.12 20.89 8.13
CA GLY A 29 -9.53 21.43 9.43
C GLY A 29 -9.68 20.34 10.50
N LEU A 30 -10.30 19.21 10.16
CA LEU A 30 -10.48 18.05 11.06
C LEU A 30 -9.15 17.41 11.44
N VAL A 31 -8.21 17.28 10.50
CA VAL A 31 -6.86 16.77 10.77
C VAL A 31 -6.13 17.67 11.76
N ARG A 32 -6.21 19.00 11.57
CA ARG A 32 -5.55 19.99 12.45
C ARG A 32 -6.21 20.13 13.82
N SER A 33 -7.48 19.71 13.97
CA SER A 33 -8.17 19.79 15.26
C SER A 33 -7.76 18.68 16.23
N VAL A 34 -7.20 17.57 15.72
CA VAL A 34 -6.70 16.47 16.54
C VAL A 34 -5.35 16.85 17.15
N ALA A 35 -5.30 16.96 18.49
CA ALA A 35 -4.16 17.50 19.22
C ALA A 35 -2.84 16.77 18.92
N VAL A 36 -2.85 15.44 18.90
CA VAL A 36 -1.65 14.64 18.62
C VAL A 36 -1.16 14.83 17.18
N ILE A 37 -2.08 14.83 16.21
CA ILE A 37 -1.72 15.06 14.80
C ILE A 37 -1.11 16.44 14.60
N ARG A 38 -1.71 17.46 15.23
CA ARG A 38 -1.17 18.83 15.20
C ARG A 38 0.21 18.92 15.85
N ALA A 39 0.44 18.18 16.93
CA ALA A 39 1.72 18.19 17.64
C ALA A 39 2.85 17.54 16.82
N PHE A 40 2.57 16.41 16.16
CA PHE A 40 3.59 15.69 15.37
C PHE A 40 3.69 16.14 13.91
N GLY A 41 2.68 16.83 13.37
CA GLY A 41 2.72 17.38 12.01
C GLY A 41 2.94 16.32 10.93
N ASN A 42 2.46 15.09 11.16
CA ASN A 42 2.75 13.91 10.35
C ASN A 42 1.61 13.47 9.43
N VAL A 43 0.56 14.29 9.30
CA VAL A 43 -0.60 14.05 8.43
C VAL A 43 -0.81 15.25 7.51
N ASP A 44 -0.72 15.03 6.21
CA ASP A 44 -0.96 16.05 5.18
C ASP A 44 -2.22 15.72 4.39
N VAL A 45 -2.88 16.77 3.88
CA VAL A 45 -3.98 16.65 2.92
C VAL A 45 -3.50 17.24 1.60
N VAL A 46 -3.67 16.50 0.50
CA VAL A 46 -3.30 16.97 -0.83
C VAL A 46 -4.14 18.19 -1.20
N GLY A 47 -3.48 19.34 -1.38
CA GLY A 47 -4.15 20.61 -1.69
C GLY A 47 -4.61 20.70 -3.14
N LYS A 48 -3.79 20.25 -4.09
CA LYS A 48 -4.12 20.17 -5.52
C LYS A 48 -4.54 18.74 -5.84
N PRO A 49 -5.84 18.44 -5.94
CA PRO A 49 -6.31 17.07 -6.11
C PRO A 49 -6.02 16.54 -7.51
N ASP A 50 -5.93 15.21 -7.60
CA ASP A 50 -5.79 14.49 -8.87
C ASP A 50 -7.16 13.97 -9.31
N ALA A 51 -7.37 13.86 -10.63
CA ALA A 51 -8.50 13.12 -11.14
C ALA A 51 -8.31 11.63 -10.81
N MET A 52 -9.38 10.95 -10.37
CA MET A 52 -9.33 9.54 -10.02
C MET A 52 -10.48 8.77 -10.65
N THR A 53 -10.25 8.22 -11.84
CA THR A 53 -11.18 7.31 -12.50
C THR A 53 -10.90 5.88 -12.02
N TYR A 54 -11.85 5.26 -11.32
CA TYR A 54 -11.68 3.92 -10.73
C TYR A 54 -11.13 2.87 -11.70
N MET A 55 -11.69 2.79 -12.92
CA MET A 55 -11.23 1.84 -13.95
C MET A 55 -10.12 2.39 -14.86
N GLY A 56 -9.70 3.64 -14.67
CA GLY A 56 -8.81 4.37 -15.58
C GLY A 56 -7.39 4.55 -15.05
N SER A 57 -6.50 5.03 -15.92
CA SER A 57 -5.08 5.23 -15.66
C SER A 57 -4.73 6.44 -14.80
N SER A 58 -5.65 7.40 -14.69
CA SER A 58 -5.54 8.53 -13.73
C SER A 58 -5.36 8.06 -12.29
N ASN A 59 -5.86 6.85 -11.95
CA ASN A 59 -5.63 6.24 -10.65
C ASN A 59 -4.15 5.91 -10.39
N ILE A 60 -3.43 5.34 -11.39
CA ILE A 60 -1.98 5.13 -11.27
C ILE A 60 -1.25 6.47 -11.10
N ALA A 61 -1.64 7.48 -11.89
CA ALA A 61 -1.04 8.81 -11.81
C ALA A 61 -1.19 9.42 -10.40
N SER A 62 -2.37 9.27 -9.78
CA SER A 62 -2.63 9.69 -8.40
C SER A 62 -1.74 8.96 -7.39
N VAL A 63 -1.60 7.63 -7.50
CA VAL A 63 -0.72 6.84 -6.61
C VAL A 63 0.75 7.25 -6.77
N LEU A 64 1.24 7.42 -8.01
CA LEU A 64 2.60 7.87 -8.29
C LEU A 64 2.85 9.30 -7.80
N HIS A 65 1.87 10.20 -7.94
CA HIS A 65 1.95 11.56 -7.41
C HIS A 65 2.03 11.55 -5.88
N GLY A 66 1.19 10.76 -5.20
CA GLY A 66 1.26 10.57 -3.75
C GLY A 66 2.62 10.04 -3.30
N ALA A 67 3.13 9.00 -3.97
CA ALA A 67 4.46 8.47 -3.70
C ALA A 67 5.57 9.52 -3.90
N ALA A 68 5.51 10.31 -4.98
CA ALA A 68 6.47 11.38 -5.25
C ALA A 68 6.45 12.49 -4.19
N ILE A 69 5.25 12.92 -3.73
CA ILE A 69 5.11 13.88 -2.62
C ILE A 69 5.82 13.35 -1.37
N LEU A 70 5.64 12.07 -1.07
CA LEU A 70 6.13 11.46 0.17
C LEU A 70 7.62 11.17 0.13
N LEU A 71 8.16 10.78 -1.03
CA LEU A 71 9.61 10.70 -1.27
C LEU A 71 10.26 12.07 -1.10
N LYS A 72 9.59 13.14 -1.55
CA LYS A 72 10.08 14.53 -1.41
C LYS A 72 9.96 15.05 0.03
N ALA A 73 8.89 14.70 0.73
CA ALA A 73 8.59 15.24 2.06
C ALA A 73 9.37 14.54 3.18
N ASP A 74 9.63 13.24 3.06
CA ASP A 74 10.32 12.47 4.10
C ASP A 74 11.20 11.34 3.53
N GLY A 75 12.47 11.34 3.94
CA GLY A 75 13.46 10.33 3.59
C GLY A 75 13.40 9.06 4.43
N GLY A 76 12.66 9.07 5.55
CA GLY A 76 12.83 8.08 6.62
C GLY A 76 11.80 6.95 6.69
N TRP A 77 10.96 6.75 5.68
CA TRP A 77 9.96 5.68 5.66
C TRP A 77 10.38 4.48 4.81
N ASP A 78 9.98 3.28 5.22
CA ASP A 78 10.38 2.02 4.56
C ASP A 78 9.25 1.48 3.68
N TRP A 79 8.02 1.52 4.18
CA TRP A 79 6.87 0.83 3.60
C TRP A 79 5.77 1.80 3.16
N PHE A 80 5.21 1.55 1.99
CA PHE A 80 4.10 2.28 1.39
C PHE A 80 2.85 1.41 1.29
N VAL A 81 1.78 1.92 1.88
CA VAL A 81 0.49 1.26 2.01
C VAL A 81 -0.59 2.16 1.43
N THR A 82 -1.28 1.67 0.42
CA THR A 82 -2.48 2.33 -0.09
C THR A 82 -3.69 1.83 0.68
N LEU A 83 -4.47 2.74 1.27
CA LEU A 83 -5.79 2.44 1.83
C LEU A 83 -6.82 3.34 1.16
N SER A 84 -8.07 2.91 1.14
CA SER A 84 -9.21 3.73 0.80
C SER A 84 -10.11 3.88 2.03
N ALA A 85 -11.25 4.57 1.84
CA ALA A 85 -12.29 4.64 2.85
C ALA A 85 -12.96 3.31 3.21
N LEU A 86 -12.65 2.24 2.46
CA LEU A 86 -13.27 0.94 2.57
C LEU A 86 -12.38 -0.08 3.29
N ASP A 87 -11.13 0.27 3.61
CA ASP A 87 -10.20 -0.58 4.35
C ASP A 87 -10.24 -0.28 5.85
N TYR A 88 -10.00 -1.31 6.67
CA TYR A 88 -9.89 -1.17 8.12
C TYR A 88 -8.78 -2.08 8.68
N PRO A 89 -7.99 -1.64 9.69
CA PRO A 89 -6.92 -2.46 10.25
C PRO A 89 -7.48 -3.61 11.11
N LEU A 90 -6.78 -4.75 11.09
CA LEU A 90 -7.07 -5.94 11.91
C LEU A 90 -6.04 -6.15 13.03
N LEU A 91 -5.17 -5.16 13.27
CA LEU A 91 -4.16 -5.15 14.33
C LEU A 91 -3.80 -3.70 14.69
N THR A 92 -3.15 -3.48 15.83
CA THR A 92 -2.71 -2.14 16.24
C THR A 92 -1.46 -1.69 15.49
N GLN A 93 -1.16 -0.39 15.50
CA GLN A 93 0.09 0.10 14.89
C GLN A 93 1.33 -0.41 15.61
N ASP A 94 1.25 -0.65 16.92
CA ASP A 94 2.31 -1.27 17.71
C ASP A 94 2.52 -2.73 17.27
N ASP A 95 1.45 -3.51 17.05
CA ASP A 95 1.55 -4.88 16.52
C ASP A 95 2.24 -4.90 15.15
N LEU A 96 1.78 -4.03 14.25
CA LEU A 96 2.31 -3.95 12.89
C LEU A 96 3.81 -3.63 12.92
N SER A 97 4.17 -2.58 13.66
CA SER A 97 5.54 -2.11 13.78
C SER A 97 6.43 -3.13 14.47
N HIS A 98 5.91 -3.82 15.49
CA HIS A 98 6.64 -4.85 16.21
C HIS A 98 7.01 -6.01 15.27
N VAL A 99 6.06 -6.54 14.50
CA VAL A 99 6.34 -7.63 13.55
C VAL A 99 7.22 -7.16 12.41
N PHE A 100 6.96 -5.97 11.86
CA PHE A 100 7.75 -5.43 10.74
C PHE A 100 9.18 -5.05 11.16
N SER A 101 9.46 -4.89 12.45
CA SER A 101 10.82 -4.67 12.95
C SER A 101 11.76 -5.85 12.65
N SER A 102 11.22 -7.07 12.51
CA SER A 102 11.98 -8.27 12.14
C SER A 102 11.90 -8.62 10.65
N VAL A 103 11.13 -7.87 9.86
CA VAL A 103 10.99 -8.13 8.42
C VAL A 103 12.12 -7.42 7.66
N PRO A 104 12.84 -8.10 6.75
CA PRO A 104 13.83 -7.46 5.90
C PRO A 104 13.23 -6.30 5.11
N ARG A 105 13.90 -5.14 5.14
CA ARG A 105 13.41 -3.87 4.56
C ARG A 105 13.61 -3.75 3.05
N ASP A 106 13.95 -4.86 2.41
CA ASP A 106 14.13 -5.00 0.98
C ASP A 106 13.04 -5.86 0.32
N LEU A 107 12.11 -6.45 1.09
CA LEU A 107 10.97 -7.21 0.59
C LEU A 107 9.75 -6.35 0.21
N ASN A 108 8.96 -6.75 -0.78
CA ASN A 108 7.73 -6.09 -1.22
C ASN A 108 6.55 -7.05 -1.11
N PHE A 109 5.51 -6.68 -0.38
CA PHE A 109 4.28 -7.47 -0.20
C PHE A 109 3.28 -7.18 -1.33
N ILE A 110 3.46 -7.83 -2.47
CA ILE A 110 2.63 -7.60 -3.65
C ILE A 110 2.02 -8.94 -4.05
N ASP A 111 0.71 -9.08 -3.85
CA ASP A 111 -0.05 -10.19 -4.42
C ASP A 111 -0.01 -10.08 -5.95
N HIS A 112 0.44 -11.12 -6.65
CA HIS A 112 0.63 -11.11 -8.08
C HIS A 112 0.44 -12.48 -8.72
N THR A 113 -0.16 -12.48 -9.91
CA THR A 113 -0.23 -13.64 -10.80
C THR A 113 -0.04 -13.26 -12.26
N SER A 114 0.63 -14.12 -13.02
CA SER A 114 0.71 -14.03 -14.49
C SER A 114 -0.25 -14.99 -15.19
N ASP A 115 -1.06 -15.73 -14.42
CA ASP A 115 -2.20 -16.48 -14.91
C ASP A 115 -3.41 -15.55 -14.95
N LEU A 116 -3.59 -14.91 -16.11
CA LEU A 116 -4.58 -13.86 -16.30
C LEU A 116 -6.01 -14.41 -16.40
N GLY A 117 -6.17 -15.66 -16.86
CA GLY A 117 -7.47 -16.26 -17.14
C GLY A 117 -8.41 -15.32 -17.91
N TRP A 118 -9.61 -15.11 -17.37
CA TRP A 118 -10.60 -14.20 -17.97
C TRP A 118 -10.16 -12.74 -18.02
N LYS A 119 -9.23 -12.30 -17.15
CA LYS A 119 -8.74 -10.91 -17.11
C LYS A 119 -8.00 -10.55 -18.38
N GLU A 120 -7.38 -11.50 -19.09
CA GLU A 120 -6.68 -11.23 -20.34
C GLU A 120 -7.62 -10.60 -21.38
N GLY A 121 -8.72 -11.29 -21.70
CA GLY A 121 -9.68 -10.84 -22.71
C GLY A 121 -10.60 -9.69 -22.26
N GLN A 122 -10.76 -9.51 -20.95
CA GLN A 122 -11.66 -8.50 -20.37
C GLN A 122 -10.95 -7.23 -19.87
N ARG A 123 -9.65 -7.26 -19.58
CA ARG A 123 -8.92 -6.12 -19.02
C ARG A 123 -7.68 -5.72 -19.80
N ILE A 124 -6.92 -6.69 -20.32
CA ILE A 124 -5.60 -6.46 -20.95
C ILE A 124 -5.71 -6.20 -22.46
N GLN A 125 -6.48 -7.03 -23.17
CA GLN A 125 -6.70 -6.91 -24.61
C GLN A 125 -7.64 -5.75 -25.02
N PRO A 126 -8.68 -5.39 -24.24
CA PRO A 126 -9.47 -4.19 -24.52
C PRO A 126 -8.61 -2.93 -24.40
N ILE A 127 -8.87 -1.97 -25.28
CA ILE A 127 -8.22 -0.65 -25.25
C ILE A 127 -9.21 0.34 -24.66
N VAL A 128 -8.80 1.05 -23.61
CA VAL A 128 -9.63 2.08 -22.99
C VAL A 128 -8.94 3.44 -22.94
N VAL A 129 -9.72 4.51 -22.97
CA VAL A 129 -9.23 5.88 -22.81
C VAL A 129 -9.84 6.43 -21.53
N ASP A 130 -8.98 6.87 -20.62
CA ASP A 130 -9.40 7.55 -19.39
C ASP A 130 -9.54 9.06 -19.64
N PRO A 131 -10.76 9.61 -19.59
CA PRO A 131 -10.95 11.04 -19.79
C PRO A 131 -10.38 11.88 -18.65
N GLY A 132 -10.14 11.29 -17.47
CA GLY A 132 -9.51 11.96 -16.33
C GLY A 132 -8.09 12.45 -16.63
N LEU A 133 -7.47 12.00 -17.73
CA LEU A 133 -6.16 12.49 -18.17
C LEU A 133 -6.19 13.80 -18.96
N TYR A 134 -7.32 14.15 -19.58
CA TYR A 134 -7.41 15.34 -20.44
C TYR A 134 -8.66 16.20 -20.20
N LEU A 135 -9.61 15.74 -19.38
CA LEU A 135 -10.77 16.50 -18.95
C LEU A 135 -10.70 16.74 -17.44
N ALA A 136 -11.05 17.96 -17.01
CA ALA A 136 -11.10 18.34 -15.60
C ALA A 136 -12.35 17.80 -14.84
N ARG A 137 -12.96 16.70 -15.30
CA ARG A 137 -14.17 16.11 -14.70
C ARG A 137 -14.10 14.59 -14.70
N ARG A 138 -14.67 13.97 -13.65
CA ARG A 138 -14.87 12.52 -13.60
C ARG A 138 -15.76 12.08 -14.75
N ALA A 139 -15.29 11.11 -15.52
CA ALA A 139 -16.06 10.46 -16.57
C ALA A 139 -15.81 8.96 -16.51
N GLN A 140 -16.75 8.18 -17.04
CA GLN A 140 -16.48 6.77 -17.30
C GLN A 140 -15.38 6.65 -18.36
N ILE A 141 -14.61 5.56 -18.29
CA ILE A 141 -13.64 5.25 -19.34
C ILE A 141 -14.37 5.00 -20.66
N PHE A 142 -13.73 5.37 -21.76
CA PHE A 142 -14.22 5.03 -23.11
C PHE A 142 -13.57 3.74 -23.57
N HIS A 143 -14.37 2.86 -24.15
CA HIS A 143 -13.88 1.63 -24.77
C HIS A 143 -13.68 1.86 -26.27
N ALA A 144 -12.52 1.46 -26.79
CA ALA A 144 -12.35 1.32 -28.22
C ALA A 144 -13.12 0.09 -28.72
N THR A 145 -13.54 0.13 -29.99
CA THR A 145 -14.16 -1.01 -30.67
C THR A 145 -13.15 -2.13 -30.88
N GLU A 146 -11.92 -1.77 -31.28
CA GLU A 146 -10.86 -2.72 -31.55
C GLU A 146 -10.10 -3.12 -30.28
N LYS A 147 -9.57 -4.34 -30.29
CA LYS A 147 -8.71 -4.89 -29.24
C LYS A 147 -7.26 -4.94 -29.71
N ARG A 148 -6.34 -5.07 -28.76
CA ARG A 148 -4.91 -5.36 -29.02
C ARG A 148 -4.53 -6.75 -28.52
N PRO A 149 -3.48 -7.38 -29.09
CA PRO A 149 -2.91 -8.57 -28.48
C PRO A 149 -2.27 -8.24 -27.12
N THR A 150 -2.16 -9.27 -26.27
CA THR A 150 -1.34 -9.23 -25.06
C THR A 150 0.13 -9.03 -25.46
N PRO A 151 0.89 -8.15 -24.79
CA PRO A 151 2.27 -7.86 -25.14
C PRO A 151 3.16 -9.09 -24.96
N ASP A 152 4.14 -9.25 -25.84
CA ASP A 152 5.18 -10.28 -25.81
C ASP A 152 6.55 -9.74 -25.33
N ALA A 153 6.76 -8.43 -25.38
CA ALA A 153 7.97 -7.76 -24.91
C ALA A 153 8.19 -7.82 -23.38
N PHE A 154 7.12 -8.06 -22.61
CA PHE A 154 7.16 -8.23 -21.16
C PHE A 154 5.99 -9.11 -20.71
N ARG A 155 6.10 -9.68 -19.51
CA ARG A 155 5.00 -10.48 -18.95
C ARG A 155 4.04 -9.59 -18.17
N VAL A 156 2.75 -9.70 -18.46
CA VAL A 156 1.72 -9.01 -17.68
C VAL A 156 1.47 -9.77 -16.37
N PHE A 157 1.49 -9.04 -15.27
CA PHE A 157 1.07 -9.53 -13.95
C PHE A 157 -0.11 -8.70 -13.45
N THR A 158 -0.98 -9.32 -12.66
CA THR A 158 -2.08 -8.62 -11.98
C THR A 158 -2.19 -8.95 -10.50
N GLY A 159 -2.70 -8.02 -9.70
CA GLY A 159 -3.05 -8.25 -8.29
C GLY A 159 -3.23 -6.96 -7.47
N ASN A 160 -2.98 -7.05 -6.17
CA ASN A 160 -3.01 -5.92 -5.22
C ASN A 160 -1.62 -5.62 -4.65
N PHE A 161 -1.41 -4.43 -4.09
CA PHE A 161 -0.06 -3.98 -3.74
C PHE A 161 0.06 -3.40 -2.31
N PHE A 162 1.18 -3.77 -1.68
CA PHE A 162 1.84 -3.14 -0.54
C PHE A 162 3.36 -3.16 -0.84
N SER A 163 4.02 -2.02 -1.05
CA SER A 163 5.43 -2.03 -1.53
C SER A 163 6.34 -1.18 -0.67
N LEU A 164 7.63 -1.37 -0.92
CA LEU A 164 8.69 -0.55 -0.39
C LEU A 164 8.81 0.79 -1.09
N ARG A 165 9.42 1.70 -0.33
CA ARG A 165 10.01 2.92 -0.83
C ARG A 165 10.88 2.73 -2.06
N ARG A 166 11.85 1.81 -2.03
CA ARG A 166 12.84 1.64 -3.11
C ARG A 166 12.18 1.30 -4.45
N PHE A 167 11.14 0.47 -4.42
CA PHE A 167 10.37 0.14 -5.61
C PHE A 167 9.57 1.34 -6.16
N LEU A 168 8.97 2.15 -5.27
CA LEU A 168 8.27 3.36 -5.69
C LEU A 168 9.24 4.44 -6.19
N GLU A 169 10.41 4.56 -5.59
CA GLU A 169 11.48 5.43 -6.07
C GLU A 169 11.93 5.02 -7.47
N PHE A 170 12.06 3.71 -7.73
CA PHE A 170 12.28 3.17 -9.08
C PHE A 170 11.17 3.56 -10.06
N CYS A 171 9.90 3.44 -9.64
CA CYS A 171 8.76 3.81 -10.49
C CYS A 171 8.68 5.32 -10.76
N VAL A 172 9.02 6.17 -9.78
CA VAL A 172 8.91 7.63 -9.86
C VAL A 172 10.10 8.25 -10.60
N LEU A 173 11.33 7.85 -10.25
CA LEU A 173 12.54 8.37 -10.88
C LEU A 173 12.81 7.71 -12.24
N GLY A 174 12.48 6.41 -12.38
CA GLY A 174 12.61 5.66 -13.63
C GLY A 174 14.02 5.70 -14.20
N TRP A 175 15.05 5.33 -13.45
CA TRP A 175 16.40 5.28 -14.03
C TRP A 175 16.53 4.20 -15.12
N ASP A 176 15.69 3.16 -15.05
CA ASP A 176 15.43 2.24 -16.16
C ASP A 176 14.20 2.69 -16.97
N ASN A 177 14.11 2.28 -18.25
CA ASN A 177 12.99 2.66 -19.11
C ASN A 177 11.73 1.77 -18.92
N LEU A 178 11.84 0.64 -18.23
CA LEU A 178 10.76 -0.31 -17.99
C LEU A 178 9.55 0.34 -17.28
N PRO A 179 9.69 1.09 -16.17
CA PRO A 179 8.56 1.81 -15.56
C PRO A 179 7.84 2.75 -16.53
N ARG A 180 8.58 3.51 -17.35
CA ARG A 180 7.95 4.42 -18.33
C ARG A 180 7.22 3.68 -19.43
N THR A 181 7.85 2.63 -19.96
CA THR A 181 7.28 1.79 -21.02
C THR A 181 5.99 1.12 -20.54
N LEU A 182 6.00 0.54 -19.35
CA LEU A 182 4.84 -0.09 -18.75
C LEU A 182 3.77 0.94 -18.40
N LEU A 183 4.13 2.13 -17.94
CA LEU A 183 3.17 3.20 -17.66
C LEU A 183 2.43 3.63 -18.94
N MET A 184 3.16 3.81 -20.05
CA MET A 184 2.57 4.10 -21.35
C MET A 184 1.64 2.99 -21.83
N TYR A 185 2.03 1.72 -21.66
CA TYR A 185 1.19 0.58 -22.01
C TYR A 185 -0.08 0.47 -21.16
N SER A 186 0.07 0.59 -19.84
CA SER A 186 -0.99 0.51 -18.83
C SER A 186 -1.98 1.65 -18.95
N ASN A 187 -1.63 2.76 -19.62
CA ASN A 187 -2.52 3.87 -19.85
C ASN A 187 -3.86 3.48 -20.52
N ASN A 188 -3.84 2.44 -21.36
CA ASN A 188 -5.03 1.98 -22.07
C ASN A 188 -5.54 0.59 -21.62
N VAL A 189 -5.23 0.20 -20.38
CA VAL A 189 -5.71 -1.04 -19.73
C VAL A 189 -6.84 -0.71 -18.76
N ILE A 190 -7.80 -1.63 -18.59
CA ILE A 190 -8.85 -1.51 -17.56
C ILE A 190 -8.28 -1.89 -16.18
N LEU A 191 -8.59 -1.10 -15.15
CA LEU A 191 -8.03 -1.25 -13.81
C LEU A 191 -6.49 -1.31 -13.81
N PRO A 192 -5.82 -0.32 -14.42
CA PRO A 192 -4.40 -0.43 -14.69
C PRO A 192 -3.55 -0.40 -13.40
N GLN A 193 -4.10 0.10 -12.29
CA GLN A 193 -3.50 0.00 -10.95
C GLN A 193 -3.22 -1.45 -10.52
N GLU A 194 -4.05 -2.40 -10.94
CA GLU A 194 -3.89 -3.82 -10.65
C GLU A 194 -2.90 -4.48 -11.62
N VAL A 195 -2.28 -3.72 -12.52
CA VAL A 195 -1.42 -4.25 -13.61
C VAL A 195 -0.04 -3.64 -13.57
N TYR A 196 0.03 -2.31 -13.45
CA TYR A 196 1.26 -1.53 -13.60
C TYR A 196 2.34 -1.95 -12.61
N PHE A 197 2.08 -1.81 -11.30
CA PHE A 197 3.09 -2.07 -10.26
C PHE A 197 3.57 -3.53 -10.28
N HIS A 198 2.64 -4.46 -10.46
CA HIS A 198 2.90 -5.90 -10.56
C HIS A 198 3.77 -6.25 -11.77
N SER A 199 3.45 -5.67 -12.92
CA SER A 199 4.22 -5.90 -14.14
C SER A 199 5.60 -5.25 -14.05
N VAL A 200 5.71 -4.06 -13.47
CA VAL A 200 7.03 -3.40 -13.30
C VAL A 200 7.91 -4.22 -12.39
N ILE A 201 7.44 -4.59 -11.19
CA ILE A 201 8.30 -5.27 -10.22
C ILE A 201 8.73 -6.66 -10.67
N CYS A 202 7.84 -7.41 -11.35
CA CYS A 202 8.16 -8.76 -11.79
C CYS A 202 8.99 -8.82 -13.07
N ASN A 203 9.01 -7.77 -13.89
CA ASN A 203 9.89 -7.71 -15.07
C ASN A 203 11.22 -6.99 -14.78
N ALA A 204 11.36 -6.31 -13.64
CA ALA A 204 12.58 -5.65 -13.23
C ALA A 204 13.55 -6.63 -12.54
N LEU A 205 14.75 -6.81 -13.10
CA LEU A 205 15.75 -7.74 -12.56
C LEU A 205 16.17 -7.41 -11.12
N GLU A 206 16.21 -6.12 -10.76
CA GLU A 206 16.59 -5.64 -9.43
C GLU A 206 15.65 -6.14 -8.32
N PHE A 207 14.37 -6.38 -8.63
CA PHE A 207 13.36 -6.74 -7.63
C PHE A 207 12.95 -8.21 -7.63
N LYS A 208 13.54 -9.03 -8.50
CA LYS A 208 13.11 -10.42 -8.75
C LYS A 208 12.99 -11.29 -7.49
N ASN A 209 13.92 -11.16 -6.55
CA ASN A 209 13.97 -11.96 -5.32
C ASN A 209 13.36 -11.26 -4.10
N THR A 210 12.74 -10.10 -4.33
CA THR A 210 12.21 -9.25 -3.26
C THR A 210 10.70 -9.24 -3.20
N THR A 211 10.01 -10.11 -3.94
CA THR A 211 8.54 -10.10 -4.04
C THR A 211 7.91 -11.20 -3.18
N VAL A 212 7.26 -10.81 -2.09
CA VAL A 212 6.42 -11.67 -1.27
C VAL A 212 5.00 -11.64 -1.83
N ASN A 213 4.46 -12.79 -2.21
CA ASN A 213 3.17 -12.90 -2.88
C ASN A 213 1.99 -12.82 -1.90
N SER A 214 1.77 -11.64 -1.34
CA SER A 214 0.65 -11.31 -0.44
C SER A 214 0.51 -9.80 -0.37
N ASP A 215 -0.71 -9.26 -0.30
CA ASP A 215 -0.95 -7.83 -0.07
C ASP A 215 -1.33 -7.51 1.39
N LEU A 216 -1.28 -8.52 2.26
CA LEU A 216 -1.60 -8.46 3.70
C LEU A 216 -3.04 -8.02 4.01
N ARG A 217 -3.96 -8.13 3.05
CA ARG A 217 -5.39 -7.81 3.21
C ARG A 217 -6.25 -9.07 3.24
N TYR A 218 -7.20 -9.10 4.16
CA TYR A 218 -8.29 -10.06 4.14
C TYR A 218 -9.43 -9.54 3.26
N MET A 219 -9.82 -10.34 2.27
CA MET A 219 -10.93 -10.07 1.36
C MET A 219 -11.70 -11.36 1.10
N ILE A 220 -13.04 -11.25 1.01
CA ILE A 220 -13.90 -12.35 0.55
C ILE A 220 -14.36 -12.02 -0.86
N TRP A 221 -14.23 -12.98 -1.78
CA TRP A 221 -14.63 -12.82 -3.18
C TRP A 221 -15.80 -13.73 -3.51
N ASP A 222 -16.66 -13.28 -4.43
CA ASP A 222 -17.59 -14.17 -5.13
C ASP A 222 -16.84 -15.27 -5.89
N ASN A 223 -17.54 -16.36 -6.22
CA ASN A 223 -17.03 -17.38 -7.14
C ASN A 223 -17.97 -17.53 -8.36
N PRO A 224 -17.57 -17.09 -9.57
CA PRO A 224 -16.28 -16.48 -9.90
C PRO A 224 -16.12 -15.06 -9.33
N PRO A 225 -14.88 -14.57 -9.11
CA PRO A 225 -14.63 -13.23 -8.61
C PRO A 225 -15.24 -12.15 -9.51
N LYS A 226 -15.96 -11.20 -8.89
CA LYS A 226 -16.44 -9.97 -9.54
C LYS A 226 -15.37 -8.88 -9.50
N MET A 227 -15.73 -7.65 -9.89
CA MET A 227 -14.82 -6.51 -9.93
C MET A 227 -14.28 -6.12 -8.55
N ASP A 228 -15.15 -6.13 -7.53
CA ASP A 228 -14.81 -5.77 -6.15
C ASP A 228 -15.09 -6.95 -5.21
N PRO A 229 -14.36 -7.07 -4.08
CA PRO A 229 -14.65 -8.06 -3.06
C PRO A 229 -15.99 -7.77 -2.37
N LEU A 230 -16.54 -8.78 -1.69
CA LEU A 230 -17.76 -8.63 -0.92
C LEU A 230 -17.58 -7.66 0.25
N PHE A 231 -18.69 -7.03 0.65
CA PHE A 231 -18.73 -6.23 1.87
C PHE A 231 -18.77 -7.14 3.10
N LEU A 232 -17.78 -6.96 3.97
CA LEU A 232 -17.61 -7.69 5.21
C LEU A 232 -18.59 -7.20 6.27
N ASN A 233 -19.10 -8.11 7.07
CA ASN A 233 -20.04 -7.83 8.14
C ASN A 233 -19.72 -8.63 9.42
N THR A 234 -20.61 -8.55 10.41
CA THR A 234 -20.40 -9.22 11.72
C THR A 234 -20.28 -10.74 11.63
N SER A 235 -20.86 -11.39 10.61
CA SER A 235 -20.71 -12.85 10.38
C SER A 235 -19.27 -13.24 10.06
N ASP A 236 -18.51 -12.33 9.46
CA ASP A 236 -17.18 -12.61 8.92
C ASP A 236 -16.08 -12.33 9.96
N TYR A 237 -16.45 -11.73 11.10
CA TYR A 237 -15.53 -11.27 12.13
C TYR A 237 -14.55 -12.33 12.62
N SER A 238 -15.03 -13.55 12.87
CA SER A 238 -14.16 -14.64 13.33
C SER A 238 -13.10 -15.01 12.30
N GLN A 239 -13.47 -15.08 11.03
CA GLN A 239 -12.55 -15.40 9.93
C GLN A 239 -11.53 -14.27 9.72
N MET A 240 -11.97 -13.01 9.78
CA MET A 240 -11.08 -11.85 9.70
C MET A 240 -9.99 -11.92 10.79
N VAL A 241 -10.38 -12.13 12.04
CA VAL A 241 -9.46 -12.19 13.20
C VAL A 241 -8.54 -13.41 13.18
N GLN A 242 -8.93 -14.48 12.48
CA GLN A 242 -8.11 -15.69 12.33
C GLN A 242 -7.19 -15.64 11.10
N SER A 243 -7.43 -14.74 10.14
CA SER A 243 -6.66 -14.66 8.90
C SER A 243 -5.19 -14.29 9.08
N GLY A 244 -4.84 -13.62 10.19
CA GLY A 244 -3.51 -13.05 10.38
C GLY A 244 -3.14 -12.00 9.33
N ALA A 245 -4.12 -11.34 8.70
CA ALA A 245 -3.91 -10.20 7.82
C ALA A 245 -3.74 -8.89 8.62
N ALA A 246 -3.07 -7.89 8.03
CA ALA A 246 -2.90 -6.57 8.65
C ALA A 246 -4.15 -5.69 8.50
N PHE A 247 -4.85 -5.82 7.37
CA PHE A 247 -6.04 -5.05 7.03
C PHE A 247 -7.14 -5.96 6.48
N ALA A 248 -8.36 -5.44 6.40
CA ALA A 248 -9.48 -6.08 5.74
C ALA A 248 -10.23 -5.12 4.81
N ARG A 249 -10.88 -5.68 3.79
CA ARG A 249 -11.66 -4.94 2.79
C ARG A 249 -12.82 -5.78 2.23
N GLN A 250 -13.99 -5.22 1.89
CA GLN A 250 -14.44 -3.83 2.09
C GLN A 250 -15.52 -3.72 3.16
N PHE A 251 -15.66 -2.54 3.77
CA PHE A 251 -16.66 -2.27 4.79
C PHE A 251 -17.63 -1.16 4.36
N TYR A 252 -18.91 -1.31 4.72
CA TYR A 252 -19.84 -0.19 4.66
C TYR A 252 -19.51 0.80 5.77
N LYS A 253 -19.75 2.08 5.49
CA LYS A 253 -19.70 3.12 6.52
C LYS A 253 -20.65 2.76 7.66
N ASP A 254 -20.22 2.98 8.89
CA ASP A 254 -20.99 2.76 10.12
C ASP A 254 -21.48 1.31 10.31
N ASN A 255 -20.83 0.33 9.68
CA ASN A 255 -21.15 -1.08 9.88
C ASN A 255 -20.77 -1.52 11.31
N PRO A 256 -21.64 -2.26 12.05
CA PRO A 256 -21.36 -2.70 13.42
C PRO A 256 -20.08 -3.52 13.60
N VAL A 257 -19.60 -4.17 12.54
CA VAL A 257 -18.32 -4.91 12.60
C VAL A 257 -17.12 -3.99 12.85
N LEU A 258 -17.20 -2.73 12.42
CA LEU A 258 -16.15 -1.73 12.68
C LEU A 258 -16.05 -1.41 14.17
N ASP A 259 -17.20 -1.29 14.86
CA ASP A 259 -17.24 -1.11 16.31
C ASP A 259 -16.66 -2.34 17.04
N MET A 260 -16.95 -3.55 16.54
CA MET A 260 -16.35 -4.78 17.07
C MET A 260 -14.83 -4.77 16.93
N ILE A 261 -14.29 -4.34 15.79
CA ILE A 261 -12.84 -4.21 15.57
C ILE A 261 -12.25 -3.15 16.52
N ASP A 262 -12.88 -1.98 16.63
CA ASP A 262 -12.44 -0.89 17.51
C ASP A 262 -12.36 -1.34 18.98
N GLU A 263 -13.37 -2.06 19.46
CA GLU A 263 -13.46 -2.51 20.86
C GLU A 263 -12.56 -3.72 21.15
N LYS A 264 -12.57 -4.72 20.26
CA LYS A 264 -11.98 -6.03 20.54
C LYS A 264 -10.52 -6.13 20.11
N ILE A 265 -10.13 -5.44 19.05
CA ILE A 265 -8.77 -5.48 18.48
C ILE A 265 -8.04 -4.20 18.85
N LEU A 266 -8.54 -3.05 18.38
CA LEU A 266 -7.78 -1.79 18.44
C LEU A 266 -7.84 -1.08 19.79
N LYS A 267 -8.73 -1.54 20.69
CA LYS A 267 -8.96 -1.00 22.04
C LYS A 267 -9.16 0.52 22.06
N ARG A 268 -9.84 1.04 21.05
CA ARG A 268 -10.01 2.48 20.81
C ARG A 268 -11.45 2.93 21.06
N GLY A 269 -11.59 4.19 21.45
CA GLY A 269 -12.90 4.85 21.51
C GLY A 269 -13.24 5.57 20.20
N ARG A 270 -14.52 5.87 20.02
CA ARG A 270 -15.01 6.65 18.86
C ARG A 270 -14.25 7.97 18.73
N ASN A 271 -13.81 8.30 17.50
CA ASN A 271 -13.08 9.52 17.16
C ASN A 271 -11.76 9.75 17.93
N ARG A 272 -11.16 8.72 18.53
CA ARG A 272 -9.84 8.80 19.19
C ARG A 272 -8.78 8.12 18.34
N ALA A 273 -7.49 8.28 18.61
CA ALA A 273 -6.45 7.45 17.98
C ALA A 273 -6.50 6.03 18.57
N ALA A 274 -6.02 5.01 17.83
CA ALA A 274 -5.78 3.71 18.43
C ALA A 274 -4.64 3.82 19.45
N PRO A 275 -4.82 3.42 20.71
CA PRO A 275 -3.78 3.56 21.72
C PRO A 275 -2.62 2.61 21.45
N GLY A 276 -1.41 3.17 21.39
CA GLY A 276 -0.13 2.43 21.44
C GLY A 276 0.59 2.66 22.76
N ALA A 277 1.78 2.10 22.93
CA ALA A 277 2.60 2.31 24.13
C ALA A 277 3.00 3.77 24.34
N TRP A 278 3.04 4.55 23.25
CA TRP A 278 3.29 5.98 23.27
C TRP A 278 2.16 6.79 23.94
N CYS A 279 0.96 6.23 24.13
CA CYS A 279 -0.14 6.92 24.82
C CYS A 279 -0.02 6.74 26.34
N THR A 280 0.35 7.79 27.07
CA THR A 280 0.65 7.75 28.52
C THR A 280 -0.44 8.38 29.39
N GLY A 281 -1.48 8.95 28.78
CA GLY A 281 -2.60 9.54 29.49
C GLY A 281 -3.35 8.53 30.35
N ARG A 282 -3.85 8.96 31.52
CA ARG A 282 -4.65 8.10 32.41
C ARG A 282 -5.89 7.60 31.66
N LYS A 283 -6.04 6.28 31.57
CA LYS A 283 -7.22 5.65 31.01
C LYS A 283 -8.41 5.90 31.94
N SER A 284 -9.27 6.83 31.56
CA SER A 284 -10.57 7.05 32.20
C SER A 284 -11.65 7.18 31.14
N TRP A 285 -12.91 7.06 31.53
CA TRP A 285 -14.02 7.14 30.59
C TRP A 285 -14.07 8.48 29.83
N TRP A 286 -13.63 9.55 30.50
CA TRP A 286 -13.67 10.93 29.99
C TRP A 286 -12.37 11.40 29.34
N MET A 287 -11.24 10.73 29.58
CA MET A 287 -9.94 11.15 29.04
C MET A 287 -9.47 10.22 27.93
N ASP A 288 -8.99 10.82 26.84
CA ASP A 288 -8.29 10.10 25.79
C ASP A 288 -6.89 9.71 26.29
N PRO A 289 -6.52 8.43 26.35
CA PRO A 289 -5.17 8.02 26.75
C PRO A 289 -4.08 8.62 25.84
N CYS A 290 -4.40 8.98 24.60
CA CYS A 290 -3.46 9.58 23.65
C CYS A 290 -3.46 11.12 23.69
N SER A 291 -4.12 11.73 24.68
CA SER A 291 -4.02 13.18 24.94
C SER A 291 -2.70 13.60 25.61
N GLN A 292 -2.01 12.63 26.22
CA GLN A 292 -0.65 12.75 26.70
C GLN A 292 0.17 11.62 26.07
N TRP A 293 1.40 11.91 25.69
CA TRP A 293 2.26 10.97 25.00
C TRP A 293 3.65 10.91 25.62
N GLY A 294 4.21 9.71 25.63
CA GLY A 294 5.57 9.41 26.07
C GLY A 294 6.52 9.20 24.89
N ASP A 295 7.44 8.27 25.04
CA ASP A 295 8.36 7.89 23.97
C ASP A 295 7.62 7.15 22.84
N VAL A 296 7.68 7.72 21.64
CA VAL A 296 7.04 7.20 20.42
C VAL A 296 7.79 6.04 19.77
N ASN A 297 8.94 5.65 20.31
CA ASN A 297 9.70 4.47 19.88
C ASN A 297 9.34 3.20 20.65
N VAL A 298 8.66 3.35 21.79
CA VAL A 298 8.25 2.19 22.58
C VAL A 298 7.06 1.56 21.88
N LEU A 299 7.15 0.25 21.64
CA LEU A 299 6.08 -0.56 21.08
C LEU A 299 5.58 -1.54 22.14
N LYS A 300 4.26 -1.75 22.18
CA LYS A 300 3.63 -2.77 23.02
C LYS A 300 2.81 -3.70 22.14
N ALA A 301 3.44 -4.81 21.77
CA ALA A 301 2.77 -5.89 21.05
C ALA A 301 1.58 -6.43 21.87
N GLY A 302 0.44 -6.52 21.21
CA GLY A 302 -0.78 -7.17 21.65
C GLY A 302 -0.93 -8.59 21.10
N PRO A 303 -2.10 -9.22 21.35
CA PRO A 303 -2.37 -10.60 20.92
C PRO A 303 -2.29 -10.82 19.40
N GLU A 304 -2.68 -9.82 18.62
CA GLU A 304 -2.74 -9.87 17.16
C GLU A 304 -1.35 -9.90 16.51
N ALA A 305 -0.32 -9.34 17.17
CA ALA A 305 1.07 -9.43 16.70
C ALA A 305 1.52 -10.89 16.53
N LYS A 306 1.11 -11.80 17.41
CA LYS A 306 1.52 -13.20 17.35
C LYS A 306 1.02 -13.86 16.05
N LYS A 307 -0.28 -13.71 15.76
CA LYS A 307 -0.89 -14.28 14.54
C LYS A 307 -0.31 -13.66 13.29
N PHE A 308 -0.12 -12.35 13.31
CA PHE A 308 0.47 -11.64 12.18
C PHE A 308 1.92 -12.09 11.93
N HIS A 309 2.71 -12.28 12.99
CA HIS A 309 4.05 -12.84 12.91
C HIS A 309 4.05 -14.25 12.32
N GLU A 310 3.13 -15.14 12.75
CA GLU A 310 2.98 -16.48 12.17
C GLU A 310 2.69 -16.42 10.66
N SER A 311 1.78 -15.54 10.22
CA SER A 311 1.48 -15.33 8.80
C SER A 311 2.69 -14.80 8.01
N ILE A 312 3.43 -13.84 8.57
CA ILE A 312 4.62 -13.28 7.94
C ILE A 312 5.72 -14.35 7.81
N THR A 313 5.97 -15.12 8.85
CA THR A 313 6.96 -16.22 8.82
C THR A 313 6.60 -17.24 7.74
N SER A 314 5.33 -17.65 7.66
CA SER A 314 4.84 -18.53 6.60
C SER A 314 5.10 -17.97 5.19
N LEU A 315 4.88 -16.67 4.99
CA LEU A 315 5.14 -16.00 3.71
C LEU A 315 6.63 -15.94 3.37
N LEU A 316 7.50 -15.76 4.37
CA LEU A 316 8.95 -15.73 4.19
C LEU A 316 9.51 -17.14 3.90
N ASP A 317 8.94 -18.18 4.49
CA ASP A 317 9.30 -19.57 4.19
C ASP A 317 8.92 -19.94 2.74
N ASP A 318 7.73 -19.51 2.28
CA ASP A 318 7.30 -19.64 0.88
C ASP A 318 8.22 -18.87 -0.09
N LEU A 319 8.69 -17.69 0.32
CA LEU A 319 9.67 -16.91 -0.44
C LEU A 319 10.99 -17.67 -0.59
N ASN A 320 11.50 -18.24 0.50
CA ASN A 320 12.76 -19.01 0.53
C ASN A 320 12.70 -20.27 -0.33
N THR A 321 11.52 -20.88 -0.46
CA THR A 321 11.30 -22.02 -1.36
C THR A 321 11.11 -21.62 -2.83
N GLN A 322 11.18 -20.32 -3.15
CA GLN A 322 10.91 -19.72 -4.48
C GLN A 322 9.58 -20.18 -5.10
N SER A 323 8.68 -20.68 -4.26
CA SER A 323 7.52 -21.41 -4.71
C SER A 323 6.47 -20.49 -5.33
N ASN A 324 6.51 -19.18 -5.09
CA ASN A 324 5.45 -18.23 -5.46
C ASN A 324 5.93 -16.88 -6.04
N GLN A 325 7.18 -16.76 -6.47
CA GLN A 325 7.74 -15.51 -7.02
C GLN A 325 7.55 -15.39 -8.54
N CYS A 326 6.99 -14.27 -9.00
CA CYS A 326 6.96 -13.75 -10.38
C CYS A 326 7.05 -14.85 -11.46
N LYS A 327 6.17 -15.86 -11.38
CA LYS A 327 6.29 -17.05 -12.24
C LYS A 327 5.99 -16.69 -13.69
N PHE A 328 6.95 -16.94 -14.57
CA PHE A 328 6.77 -16.87 -16.01
C PHE A 328 6.29 -18.24 -16.50
N ARG A 329 5.00 -18.39 -16.83
CA ARG A 329 4.49 -19.60 -17.51
C ARG A 329 4.43 -19.36 -19.02
N GLY A 330 5.16 -20.19 -19.76
CA GLY A 330 5.30 -20.12 -21.22
C GLY A 330 6.73 -19.78 -21.63
N THR A 331 7.24 -20.46 -22.64
CA THR A 331 8.56 -20.23 -23.23
C THR A 331 8.62 -18.80 -23.80
N LEU A 332 9.26 -17.90 -23.06
CA LEU A 332 9.92 -16.77 -23.71
C LEU A 332 11.02 -17.40 -24.58
N GLN A 333 10.88 -17.31 -25.90
CA GLN A 333 12.02 -17.51 -26.77
C GLN A 333 13.12 -16.57 -26.26
N ASN A 334 14.31 -17.13 -26.00
CA ASN A 334 15.51 -16.40 -25.62
C ASN A 334 15.82 -15.35 -26.69
N THR A 335 15.19 -14.19 -26.60
CA THR A 335 15.67 -12.99 -27.26
C THR A 335 16.67 -12.37 -26.30
N THR A 336 17.93 -12.50 -26.69
CA THR A 336 19.06 -11.91 -26.02
C THR A 336 18.82 -10.41 -25.93
N PRO A 337 18.88 -9.77 -24.74
CA PRO A 337 18.82 -8.32 -24.67
C PRO A 337 20.04 -7.73 -25.41
N PRO A 338 19.89 -6.60 -26.13
CA PRO A 338 21.03 -5.91 -26.71
C PRO A 338 22.02 -5.54 -25.60
N LYS A 339 23.28 -5.92 -25.78
CA LYS A 339 24.38 -5.56 -24.88
C LYS A 339 24.53 -4.03 -24.87
N HIS A 340 23.98 -3.37 -23.86
CA HIS A 340 24.39 -2.01 -23.53
C HIS A 340 25.62 -2.09 -22.62
N ASN A 341 26.78 -1.75 -23.18
CA ASN A 341 28.00 -1.50 -22.43
C ASN A 341 27.78 -0.26 -21.55
N VAL A 342 27.53 -0.46 -20.25
CA VAL A 342 27.69 0.59 -19.25
C VAL A 342 29.03 0.35 -18.56
N LEU A 343 29.95 1.30 -18.75
CA LEU A 343 31.26 1.32 -18.11
C LEU A 343 31.05 1.42 -16.58
N LEU A 344 31.48 0.40 -15.85
CA LEU A 344 31.55 0.39 -14.39
C LEU A 344 32.82 1.13 -13.96
N ALA A 345 32.68 2.28 -13.30
CA ALA A 345 33.76 2.88 -12.55
C ALA A 345 33.73 2.29 -11.12
N LEU A 346 34.63 1.34 -10.86
CA LEU A 346 34.96 0.86 -9.52
C LEU A 346 35.92 1.84 -8.85
N GLY A 347 35.59 2.26 -7.63
CA GLY A 347 36.43 3.09 -6.77
C GLY A 347 36.26 2.69 -5.30
N LEU A 348 37.13 1.75 -4.90
CA LEU A 348 37.63 1.29 -3.59
C LEU A 348 36.98 1.77 -2.26
N LEU A 349 36.78 0.76 -1.39
CA LEU A 349 36.59 0.79 0.07
C LEU A 349 37.85 1.29 0.82
N GLU A 350 37.66 1.89 2.00
CA GLU A 350 38.35 1.48 3.25
C GLU A 350 37.68 2.07 4.53
N ASP A 351 37.36 1.16 5.43
CA ASP A 351 37.31 1.17 6.91
C ASP A 351 36.64 2.29 7.74
N CYS A 352 35.64 1.88 8.54
CA CYS A 352 35.75 1.94 10.01
C CYS A 352 34.79 0.95 10.70
N ASN A 353 35.33 0.31 11.73
CA ASN A 353 34.76 -0.80 12.49
C ASN A 353 34.07 -0.28 13.78
N SER A 354 33.26 -1.14 14.39
CA SER A 354 32.71 -1.10 15.76
C SER A 354 31.58 -0.12 16.13
N GLU A 355 30.32 -0.51 15.87
CA GLU A 355 29.15 -0.07 16.70
C GLU A 355 27.90 -1.00 16.60
N VAL A 356 28.11 -2.32 16.57
CA VAL A 356 27.05 -3.32 16.27
C VAL A 356 26.04 -3.59 17.42
N VAL A 357 26.04 -2.81 18.50
CA VAL A 357 25.09 -2.98 19.63
C VAL A 357 24.18 -1.76 19.84
N VAL A 358 24.49 -0.62 19.21
CA VAL A 358 23.65 0.59 19.24
C VAL A 358 22.68 0.64 18.05
N GLU A 359 23.06 0.06 16.91
CA GLU A 359 22.20 0.00 15.71
C GLU A 359 20.91 -0.79 15.90
N ALA A 360 20.89 -1.81 16.78
CA ALA A 360 19.66 -2.52 17.10
C ALA A 360 18.66 -1.58 17.81
N ILE A 361 19.14 -0.66 18.66
CA ILE A 361 18.30 0.28 19.39
C ILE A 361 17.77 1.40 18.47
N GLU A 362 18.56 1.84 17.48
CA GLU A 362 18.11 2.78 16.45
C GLU A 362 17.18 2.14 15.41
N ALA A 363 17.30 0.83 15.15
CA ALA A 363 16.45 0.11 14.22
C ALA A 363 15.00 -0.02 14.70
N PHE A 364 14.74 -0.06 16.01
CA PHE A 364 13.38 -0.10 16.57
C PHE A 364 12.54 1.15 16.23
N GLY A 365 13.16 2.30 15.94
CA GLY A 365 12.48 3.58 15.74
C GLY A 365 12.16 3.97 14.29
N ARG A 366 12.45 3.12 13.29
CA ARG A 366 12.44 3.51 11.87
C ARG A 366 11.41 2.83 10.96
N THR A 367 10.59 1.89 11.44
CA THR A 367 9.48 1.37 10.61
C THR A 367 8.40 2.46 10.51
N ARG A 368 8.46 3.29 9.48
CA ARG A 368 7.39 4.25 9.16
C ARG A 368 6.53 3.66 8.05
N ILE A 369 5.26 3.47 8.38
CA ILE A 369 4.25 2.92 7.49
C ILE A 369 3.48 4.10 6.93
N LEU A 370 3.52 4.20 5.61
CA LEU A 370 2.94 5.31 4.91
C LEU A 370 1.56 4.94 4.40
N ILE A 371 0.53 5.68 4.79
CA ILE A 371 -0.84 5.40 4.38
C ILE A 371 -1.31 6.49 3.43
N HIS A 372 -1.39 6.16 2.14
CA HIS A 372 -2.10 6.96 1.15
C HIS A 372 -3.58 6.63 1.25
N TYR A 373 -4.42 7.60 1.63
CA TYR A 373 -5.87 7.41 1.72
C TYR A 373 -6.55 8.02 0.49
N SER A 374 -7.09 7.19 -0.40
CA SER A 374 -7.93 7.66 -1.51
C SER A 374 -9.41 7.44 -1.19
N GLY A 375 -10.14 8.54 -0.97
CA GLY A 375 -11.59 8.49 -0.80
C GLY A 375 -12.30 8.71 -2.13
N VAL A 376 -13.16 7.78 -2.53
CA VAL A 376 -14.26 8.07 -3.45
C VAL A 376 -15.43 8.51 -2.58
N THR A 377 -15.98 9.70 -2.80
CA THR A 377 -17.26 10.10 -2.21
C THR A 377 -18.31 9.08 -2.68
N ILE A 378 -18.86 8.28 -1.74
CA ILE A 378 -20.01 7.41 -2.00
C ILE A 378 -21.26 8.26 -2.06
#